data_AF-A0ABC9GAW9-F1
#
_entry.id   AF-A0ABC9GAW9-F1
#
_cell.length_a   1.000
_cell.length_b   1.000
_cell.length_c   1.000
_cell.angle_alpha   90.00
_cell.angle_beta   90.00
_cell.angle_gamma   90.00
#
_symmetry.space_group_name_H-M   'P 1'
#
loop_
_entity.id
_entity.type
_entity.pdbx_description
1 polymer ?
#
loop_
_entity_poly.entity_id
_entity_poly.type
_entity_poly.pdbx_seq_one_letter_code
_entity_poly.pdbx_strand_id
1 'polypeptide(L)'
;MAEPGRRRRRVAWVAPGDGADHITALPLDLRARIASSLPFRQIARLATLSRPWRHIHHHTPVVDLVLDDFLVVTEEVLDEEASAAGVLNEDALARLEVALARRGNDGSGSKVDTLSITFRAKDPRMRLHAGLTIALAGARRTCVFITGLSRSRRLNAWSVDLSPAARYLEVAAECHPVAPTVAGPGAAALQTLYLHNVVLREWPRLPSLRSLTLGAATIESPFPAGAWCPRLEDLCIFRSMTEQARVDIRLPLLKRLEMDEAYFNPDADIAVDAPELEELDVCYPAYRSFTLRAPQLRCLAWSELFAEGVSVDVGRPGSVVSGRIRLTRSPEVDECREMKDIRAQMLLLPDTRSPEGTVEDPDTSNPIPGEKLTCDLSGLISSLKA
;
A
#
# COMPACT_ATOMS: atom_id res chain seq x y z
N MET A 1 52.65 -15.62 41.48
CA MET A 1 53.22 -15.33 40.16
C MET A 1 52.35 -16.03 39.12
N ALA A 2 51.58 -15.27 38.34
CA ALA A 2 50.67 -15.80 37.33
C ALA A 2 51.14 -15.29 35.94
N GLU A 3 51.32 -16.19 34.99
CA GLU A 3 51.74 -15.87 33.62
C GLU A 3 50.65 -15.11 32.85
N PRO A 4 50.97 -14.11 32.01
CA PRO A 4 50.00 -13.48 31.13
C PRO A 4 49.87 -14.29 29.82
N GLY A 5 48.63 -14.69 29.54
CA GLY A 5 48.24 -15.44 28.36
C GLY A 5 48.53 -14.72 27.03
N ARG A 6 49.11 -15.47 26.08
CA ARG A 6 49.27 -15.06 24.69
C ARG A 6 47.90 -14.85 24.03
N ARG A 7 47.55 -13.59 23.73
CA ARG A 7 46.45 -13.24 22.82
C ARG A 7 46.77 -13.79 21.41
N ARG A 8 46.05 -14.84 20.99
CA ARG A 8 46.02 -15.27 19.58
C ARG A 8 45.41 -14.15 18.74
N ARG A 9 46.22 -13.52 17.88
CA ARG A 9 45.71 -12.65 16.79
C ARG A 9 44.80 -13.51 15.91
N ARG A 10 43.53 -13.13 15.79
CA ARG A 10 42.65 -13.64 14.73
C ARG A 10 43.22 -13.12 13.40
N VAL A 11 43.83 -14.01 12.63
CA VAL A 11 44.18 -13.74 11.23
C VAL A 11 42.86 -13.68 10.48
N ALA A 12 42.59 -12.56 9.82
CA ALA A 12 41.43 -12.39 8.96
C ALA A 12 41.50 -13.45 7.85
N TRP A 13 40.43 -14.22 7.69
CA TRP A 13 40.33 -15.21 6.64
C TRP A 13 40.21 -14.46 5.30
N VAL A 14 41.26 -14.51 4.49
CA VAL A 14 41.26 -14.02 3.11
C VAL A 14 41.05 -15.24 2.22
N ALA A 15 39.97 -15.27 1.45
CA ALA A 15 39.75 -16.34 0.48
C ALA A 15 40.92 -16.37 -0.52
N PRO A 16 41.42 -17.56 -0.93
CA PRO A 16 42.47 -17.66 -1.94
C PRO A 16 41.90 -17.23 -3.30
N GLY A 17 42.09 -15.96 -3.65
CA GLY A 17 41.83 -15.46 -5.00
C GLY A 17 43.10 -15.53 -5.84
N ASP A 18 42.97 -15.91 -7.11
CA ASP A 18 44.04 -15.87 -8.12
C ASP A 18 44.48 -14.43 -8.49
N GLY A 19 43.95 -13.43 -7.79
CA GLY A 19 44.20 -12.01 -8.06
C GLY A 19 43.53 -11.50 -9.34
N ALA A 20 42.77 -12.33 -10.06
CA ALA A 20 42.08 -11.92 -11.26
C ALA A 20 40.74 -11.25 -10.95
N ASP A 21 40.46 -10.16 -11.66
CA ASP A 21 39.19 -9.44 -11.55
C ASP A 21 38.11 -10.15 -12.37
N HIS A 22 37.54 -11.19 -11.77
CA HIS A 22 36.47 -11.98 -12.38
C HIS A 22 35.17 -11.18 -12.57
N ILE A 23 34.98 -10.09 -11.82
CA ILE A 23 33.74 -9.29 -11.89
C ILE A 23 33.77 -8.39 -13.12
N THR A 24 34.91 -7.74 -13.45
CA THR A 24 35.00 -6.93 -14.68
C THR A 24 35.04 -7.77 -15.96
N ALA A 25 35.47 -9.04 -15.86
CA ALA A 25 35.48 -9.98 -16.98
C ALA A 25 34.08 -10.44 -17.42
N LEU A 26 33.04 -10.21 -16.61
CA LEU A 26 31.67 -10.59 -16.94
C LEU A 26 31.13 -9.81 -18.17
N PRO A 27 30.23 -10.42 -18.97
CA PRO A 27 29.45 -9.72 -19.99
C PRO A 27 28.74 -8.48 -19.45
N LEU A 28 28.56 -7.47 -20.31
CA LEU A 28 27.95 -6.18 -19.94
C LEU A 28 26.59 -6.35 -19.25
N ASP A 29 25.73 -7.22 -19.78
CA ASP A 29 24.39 -7.46 -19.25
C ASP A 29 24.41 -8.01 -17.82
N LEU A 30 25.36 -8.89 -17.50
CA LEU A 30 25.52 -9.44 -16.16
C LEU A 30 26.06 -8.38 -15.20
N ARG A 31 27.04 -7.57 -15.64
CA ARG A 31 27.54 -6.45 -14.83
C ARG A 31 26.46 -5.40 -14.57
N ALA A 32 25.60 -5.12 -15.56
CA ALA A 32 24.48 -4.20 -15.41
C ALA A 32 23.43 -4.75 -14.43
N ARG A 33 23.12 -6.04 -14.49
CA ARG A 33 22.23 -6.71 -13.52
C ARG A 33 22.79 -6.70 -12.10
N ILE A 34 24.08 -6.95 -11.93
CA ILE A 34 24.75 -6.85 -10.63
C ILE A 34 24.71 -5.40 -10.14
N ALA A 35 25.07 -4.43 -10.99
CA ALA A 35 25.03 -3.02 -10.62
C ALA A 35 23.62 -2.54 -10.25
N SER A 36 22.57 -3.11 -10.85
CA SER A 36 21.17 -2.82 -10.53
C SER A 36 20.75 -3.15 -9.10
N SER A 37 21.56 -3.86 -8.31
CA SER A 37 21.30 -4.06 -6.88
C SER A 37 21.76 -2.88 -6.00
N LEU A 38 22.36 -1.84 -6.59
CA LEU A 38 22.89 -0.70 -5.87
C LEU A 38 22.04 0.56 -6.13
N PRO A 39 21.96 1.50 -5.17
CA PRO A 39 21.39 2.82 -5.41
C PRO A 39 22.10 3.53 -6.57
N PHE A 40 21.37 4.31 -7.36
CA PHE A 40 21.86 4.92 -8.60
C PHE A 40 23.15 5.73 -8.41
N ARG A 41 23.29 6.45 -7.29
CA ARG A 41 24.51 7.20 -6.97
C ARG A 41 25.74 6.29 -6.82
N GLN A 42 25.57 5.10 -6.26
CA GLN A 42 26.64 4.11 -6.15
C GLN A 42 26.98 3.53 -7.52
N ILE A 43 25.98 3.25 -8.35
CA ILE A 43 26.18 2.82 -9.75
C ILE A 43 26.98 3.88 -10.52
N ALA A 44 26.64 5.16 -10.39
CA ALA A 44 27.37 6.25 -11.01
C ALA A 44 28.84 6.31 -10.53
N ARG A 45 29.09 6.04 -9.24
CA ARG A 45 30.45 5.96 -8.69
C ARG A 45 31.25 4.78 -9.24
N LEU A 46 30.62 3.65 -9.60
CA LEU A 46 31.34 2.53 -10.22
C LEU A 46 32.09 2.95 -11.49
N ALA A 47 31.61 3.97 -12.20
CA ALA A 47 32.26 4.50 -13.40
C ALA A 47 33.70 5.00 -13.16
N THR A 48 34.09 5.28 -11.91
CA THR A 48 35.46 5.71 -11.56
C THR A 48 36.42 4.54 -11.31
N LEU A 49 35.93 3.31 -11.11
CA LEU A 49 36.75 2.17 -10.73
C LEU A 49 37.63 1.67 -11.89
N SER A 50 37.04 1.41 -13.05
CA SER A 50 37.77 0.92 -14.22
C SER A 50 37.00 1.15 -15.53
N ARG A 51 37.68 0.98 -16.68
CA ARG A 51 37.06 1.18 -18.01
C ARG A 51 35.79 0.37 -18.23
N PRO A 52 35.71 -0.93 -17.85
CA PRO A 52 34.49 -1.71 -18.00
C PRO A 52 33.27 -1.13 -17.29
N TRP A 53 33.43 -0.49 -16.13
CA TRP A 53 32.32 0.09 -15.36
C TRP A 53 31.89 1.48 -15.84
N ARG A 54 32.66 2.12 -16.74
CA ARG A 54 32.24 3.38 -17.35
C ARG A 54 30.92 3.17 -18.06
N HIS A 55 30.00 4.11 -17.88
CA HIS A 55 28.68 4.08 -18.51
C HIS A 55 27.76 2.93 -18.09
N ILE A 56 28.11 2.12 -17.07
CA ILE A 56 27.28 0.98 -16.64
C ILE A 56 25.84 1.41 -16.27
N HIS A 57 25.69 2.61 -15.70
CA HIS A 57 24.40 3.21 -15.34
C HIS A 57 23.45 3.45 -16.53
N HIS A 58 23.95 3.49 -17.77
CA HIS A 58 23.08 3.56 -18.94
C HIS A 58 22.41 2.23 -19.27
N HIS A 59 23.00 1.11 -18.83
CA HIS A 59 22.57 -0.25 -19.14
C HIS A 59 21.82 -0.95 -18.01
N THR A 60 21.70 -0.32 -16.83
CA THR A 60 21.04 -0.93 -15.67
C THR A 60 19.52 -0.96 -15.84
N PRO A 61 18.87 -2.14 -15.86
CA PRO A 61 17.41 -2.24 -16.02
C PRO A 61 16.64 -1.71 -14.82
N VAL A 62 17.25 -1.72 -13.63
CA VAL A 62 16.69 -1.14 -12.41
C VAL A 62 17.40 0.18 -12.11
N VAL A 63 16.62 1.22 -11.84
CA VAL A 63 17.10 2.55 -11.47
C VAL A 63 16.46 2.90 -10.12
N ASP A 64 17.26 2.91 -9.06
CA ASP A 64 16.83 3.26 -7.71
C ASP A 64 17.38 4.64 -7.31
N LEU A 65 16.50 5.63 -7.21
CA LEU A 65 16.84 7.04 -7.02
C LEU A 65 16.35 7.53 -5.67
N VAL A 66 17.28 7.96 -4.83
CA VAL A 66 16.97 8.72 -3.63
C VAL A 66 17.25 10.18 -3.93
N LEU A 67 16.25 11.06 -4.00
CA LEU A 67 16.51 12.48 -4.36
C LEU A 67 17.30 13.22 -3.28
N ASP A 68 17.26 12.76 -2.03
CA ASP A 68 18.12 13.28 -0.96
C ASP A 68 19.62 13.09 -1.25
N ASP A 69 20.00 12.10 -2.08
CA ASP A 69 21.40 11.90 -2.48
C ASP A 69 21.97 13.03 -3.35
N PHE A 70 21.09 13.86 -3.92
CA PHE A 70 21.43 15.01 -4.75
C PHE A 70 21.47 16.32 -3.96
N LEU A 71 21.23 16.28 -2.65
CA LEU A 71 21.40 17.44 -1.78
C LEU A 71 22.89 17.73 -1.56
N VAL A 72 23.27 18.99 -1.77
CA VAL A 72 24.57 19.54 -1.41
C VAL A 72 24.37 20.37 -0.14
N VAL A 73 25.04 19.96 0.94
CA VAL A 73 25.07 20.76 2.18
C VAL A 73 26.02 21.92 1.94
N THR A 74 25.49 23.14 1.90
CA THR A 74 26.28 24.37 1.88
C THR A 74 26.48 24.84 3.32
N GLU A 75 27.68 25.31 3.68
CA GLU A 75 28.00 25.82 5.03
C GLU A 75 27.22 27.11 5.40
N GLU A 76 26.49 27.71 4.45
CA GLU A 76 25.82 29.01 4.60
C GLU A 76 24.42 28.96 5.25
N VAL A 77 23.95 27.81 5.73
CA VAL A 77 22.60 27.68 6.32
C VAL A 77 22.67 27.41 7.83
N LEU A 78 23.10 28.42 8.58
CA LEU A 78 23.11 28.45 10.05
C LEU A 78 22.12 29.50 10.59
N ASP A 79 20.86 29.48 10.13
CA ASP A 79 19.77 30.18 10.84
C ASP A 79 18.72 29.15 11.29
N GLU A 80 18.55 29.05 12.61
CA GLU A 80 17.95 27.91 13.32
C GLU A 80 16.41 27.78 13.15
N GLU A 81 15.70 28.72 12.51
CA GLU A 81 14.24 28.66 12.39
C GLU A 81 13.71 28.21 11.02
N ALA A 82 14.58 27.94 10.04
CA ALA A 82 14.22 27.40 8.72
C ALA A 82 14.99 26.11 8.36
N SER A 83 15.20 25.25 9.36
CA SER A 83 16.00 24.02 9.30
C SER A 83 15.96 23.24 7.96
N ALA A 84 17.13 23.20 7.32
CA ALA A 84 17.84 21.97 6.91
C ALA A 84 17.31 21.14 5.73
N ALA A 85 17.15 21.73 4.55
CA ALA A 85 17.27 20.99 3.30
C ALA A 85 18.41 21.61 2.50
N GLY A 86 19.46 20.82 2.20
CA GLY A 86 20.56 21.29 1.37
C GLY A 86 20.11 21.83 0.01
N VAL A 87 21.04 22.39 -0.76
CA VAL A 87 20.75 22.83 -2.13
C VAL A 87 20.69 21.60 -3.03
N LEU A 88 19.58 21.39 -3.72
CA LEU A 88 19.43 20.29 -4.67
C LEU A 88 20.34 20.53 -5.89
N ASN A 89 21.13 19.53 -6.29
CA ASN A 89 21.99 19.60 -7.47
C ASN A 89 21.16 19.41 -8.75
N GLU A 90 20.51 20.49 -9.19
CA GLU A 90 19.64 20.49 -10.37
C GLU A 90 20.37 20.09 -11.65
N ASP A 91 21.65 20.48 -11.81
CA ASP A 91 22.48 20.09 -12.94
C ASP A 91 22.69 18.57 -13.04
N ALA A 92 22.89 17.90 -11.90
CA ALA A 92 23.04 16.45 -11.87
C ALA A 92 21.72 15.75 -12.20
N LEU A 93 20.59 16.28 -11.72
CA LEU A 93 19.26 15.77 -12.03
C LEU A 93 18.90 15.98 -13.51
N ALA A 94 19.18 17.16 -14.08
CA ALA A 94 18.96 17.43 -15.49
C ALA A 94 19.78 16.47 -16.40
N ARG A 95 21.04 16.19 -16.04
CA ARG A 95 21.85 15.19 -16.76
C ARG A 95 21.26 13.77 -16.67
N LEU A 96 20.74 13.40 -15.50
CA LEU A 96 20.05 12.13 -15.30
C LEU A 96 18.78 12.05 -16.17
N GLU A 97 17.95 13.09 -16.15
CA GLU A 97 16.72 13.18 -16.94
C GLU A 97 17.00 13.04 -18.44
N VAL A 98 18.03 13.73 -18.95
CA VAL A 98 18.47 13.59 -20.35
C VAL A 98 18.93 12.16 -20.64
N ALA A 99 19.65 11.52 -19.71
CA ALA A 99 20.07 10.13 -19.88
C ALA A 99 18.88 9.16 -19.90
N LEU A 100 17.87 9.36 -19.04
CA LEU A 100 16.64 8.57 -19.02
C LEU A 100 15.82 8.75 -20.30
N ALA A 101 15.67 10.00 -20.76
CA ALA A 101 14.97 10.32 -22.00
C ALA A 101 15.59 9.61 -23.22
N ARG A 102 16.93 9.59 -23.31
CA ARG A 102 17.65 8.84 -24.36
C ARG A 102 17.36 7.35 -24.29
N ARG A 103 17.40 6.76 -23.10
CA ARG A 103 17.10 5.33 -22.88
C ARG A 103 15.65 4.97 -23.22
N GLY A 104 14.71 5.88 -22.98
CA GLY A 104 13.30 5.70 -23.36
C GLY A 104 13.09 5.64 -24.88
N ASN A 105 13.87 6.45 -25.62
CA ASN A 105 13.79 6.55 -27.08
C ASN A 105 14.62 5.49 -27.82
N ASP A 106 15.70 5.00 -27.21
CA ASP A 106 16.60 4.04 -27.85
C ASP A 106 15.98 2.63 -27.91
N GLY A 107 15.87 2.09 -29.12
CA GLY A 107 15.44 0.71 -29.37
C GLY A 107 16.47 -0.37 -28.98
N SER A 108 17.65 0.03 -28.48
CA SER A 108 18.86 -0.81 -28.35
C SER A 108 18.92 -1.70 -27.08
N GLY A 109 17.79 -1.93 -26.40
CA GLY A 109 17.72 -2.83 -25.24
C GLY A 109 18.13 -2.23 -23.90
N SER A 110 18.52 -0.94 -23.86
CA SER A 110 18.94 -0.23 -22.63
C SER A 110 17.77 0.36 -21.83
N LYS A 111 16.57 -0.22 -21.95
CA LYS A 111 15.35 0.35 -21.35
C LYS A 111 15.36 0.20 -19.82
N VAL A 112 14.76 1.18 -19.13
CA VAL A 112 14.48 1.02 -17.71
C VAL A 112 13.30 0.07 -17.60
N ASP A 113 13.46 -1.02 -16.88
CA ASP A 113 12.39 -1.95 -16.58
C ASP A 113 11.68 -1.52 -15.28
N THR A 114 12.47 -1.24 -14.24
CA THR A 114 11.99 -0.83 -12.92
C THR A 114 12.61 0.50 -12.50
N LEU A 115 11.76 1.45 -12.14
CA LEU A 115 12.12 2.72 -11.51
C LEU A 115 11.65 2.70 -10.04
N SER A 116 12.56 2.91 -9.11
CA SER A 116 12.28 3.23 -7.72
C SER A 116 12.71 4.67 -7.46
N ILE A 117 11.84 5.48 -6.89
CA ILE A 117 12.15 6.87 -6.55
C ILE A 117 11.67 7.22 -5.15
N THR A 118 12.58 7.76 -4.34
CA THR A 118 12.32 8.20 -2.98
C THR A 118 12.59 9.70 -2.87
N PHE A 119 11.61 10.48 -2.38
CA PHE A 119 11.77 11.93 -2.25
C PHE A 119 10.94 12.53 -1.11
N ARG A 120 11.33 13.72 -0.66
CA ARG A 120 10.60 14.48 0.37
C ARG A 120 9.50 15.33 -0.26
N ALA A 121 8.24 15.08 0.11
CA ALA A 121 7.11 15.86 -0.44
C ALA A 121 7.17 17.36 -0.11
N LYS A 122 7.85 17.76 0.97
CA LYS A 122 7.97 19.18 1.36
C LYS A 122 8.77 20.00 0.36
N ASP A 123 9.76 19.42 -0.31
CA ASP A 123 10.57 20.17 -1.28
C ASP A 123 9.86 20.18 -2.66
N PRO A 124 9.36 21.33 -3.14
CA PRO A 124 8.71 21.43 -4.45
C PRO A 124 9.65 21.07 -5.60
N ARG A 125 10.97 21.29 -5.47
CA ARG A 125 11.97 20.95 -6.49
C ARG A 125 12.12 19.44 -6.62
N MET A 126 12.19 18.74 -5.48
CA MET A 126 12.22 17.27 -5.50
C MET A 126 10.95 16.68 -6.12
N ARG A 127 9.77 17.25 -5.82
CA ARG A 127 8.51 16.83 -6.45
C ARG A 127 8.52 17.02 -7.97
N LEU A 128 9.04 18.16 -8.43
CA LEU A 128 9.17 18.45 -9.86
C LEU A 128 10.08 17.42 -10.55
N HIS A 129 11.30 17.22 -10.04
CA HIS A 129 12.24 16.25 -10.59
C HIS A 129 11.74 14.82 -10.50
N ALA A 130 10.99 14.46 -9.46
CA ALA A 130 10.36 13.15 -9.37
C ALA A 130 9.33 12.95 -10.50
N GLY A 131 8.46 13.92 -10.74
CA GLY A 131 7.50 13.89 -11.86
C GLY A 131 8.18 13.75 -13.21
N LEU A 132 9.21 14.56 -13.48
CA LEU A 132 10.00 14.50 -14.72
C LEU A 132 10.69 13.14 -14.89
N THR A 133 11.33 12.62 -13.84
CA THR A 133 12.01 11.32 -13.85
C THR A 133 11.03 10.19 -14.16
N ILE A 134 9.85 10.17 -13.53
CA ILE A 134 8.82 9.16 -13.75
C ILE A 134 8.33 9.20 -15.21
N ALA A 135 8.06 10.38 -15.74
CA ALA A 135 7.59 10.55 -17.11
C ALA A 135 8.65 10.10 -18.15
N LEU A 136 9.92 10.39 -17.90
CA LEU A 136 11.03 10.15 -18.85
C LEU A 136 11.59 8.73 -18.79
N ALA A 137 11.51 8.02 -17.65
CA ALA A 137 12.17 6.73 -17.49
C ALA A 137 11.65 5.65 -18.45
N GLY A 138 10.40 5.75 -18.92
CA GLY A 138 9.80 4.72 -19.78
C GLY A 138 9.67 3.36 -19.09
N ALA A 139 9.62 3.35 -17.75
CA ALA A 139 9.65 2.13 -16.96
C ALA A 139 8.33 1.34 -17.03
N ARG A 140 8.42 0.02 -16.95
CA ARG A 140 7.26 -0.88 -16.84
C ARG A 140 6.73 -0.92 -15.42
N ARG A 141 7.64 -0.92 -14.45
CA ARG A 141 7.35 -0.91 -13.01
C ARG A 141 7.86 0.39 -12.41
N THR A 142 6.98 1.15 -11.76
CA THR A 142 7.34 2.38 -11.06
C THR A 142 6.94 2.28 -9.60
N CYS A 143 7.89 2.46 -8.69
CA CYS A 143 7.68 2.52 -7.25
C CYS A 143 8.07 3.92 -6.76
N VAL A 144 7.16 4.57 -6.04
CA VAL A 144 7.32 5.94 -5.56
C VAL A 144 7.15 5.97 -4.05
N PHE A 145 8.20 6.37 -3.35
CA PHE A 145 8.24 6.48 -1.90
C PHE A 145 8.35 7.95 -1.49
N ILE A 146 7.37 8.42 -0.74
CA ILE A 146 7.27 9.80 -0.31
C ILE A 146 7.58 9.88 1.18
N THR A 147 8.65 10.59 1.52
CA THR A 147 9.13 10.73 2.90
C THR A 147 8.82 12.12 3.46
N GLY A 148 8.74 12.23 4.79
CA GLY A 148 8.73 13.50 5.51
C GLY A 148 7.58 13.72 6.47
N LEU A 149 7.91 14.30 7.63
CA LEU A 149 6.98 14.72 8.69
C LEU A 149 6.23 15.98 8.27
N SER A 150 5.13 15.87 7.51
CA SER A 150 4.22 17.01 7.40
C SER A 150 3.57 17.29 8.76
N ARG A 151 3.09 18.51 8.99
CA ARG A 151 2.05 18.80 9.99
C ARG A 151 0.81 19.39 9.32
N SER A 152 0.88 19.61 8.00
CA SER A 152 -0.22 20.15 7.22
C SER A 152 -1.04 19.00 6.63
N ARG A 153 -2.34 19.00 6.93
CA ARG A 153 -3.37 18.10 6.35
C ARG A 153 -3.63 18.35 4.85
N ARG A 154 -2.83 19.20 4.19
CA ARG A 154 -3.03 19.63 2.81
C ARG A 154 -1.73 19.48 2.03
N LEU A 155 -1.31 18.24 1.77
CA LEU A 155 -0.43 18.02 0.64
C LEU A 155 -1.30 18.12 -0.62
N ASN A 156 -0.99 19.14 -1.44
CA ASN A 156 -1.69 19.44 -2.67
C ASN A 156 -1.74 18.22 -3.59
N ALA A 157 -2.80 18.14 -4.41
CA ALA A 157 -2.91 17.17 -5.48
C ALA A 157 -1.59 17.05 -6.24
N TRP A 158 -1.05 15.84 -6.31
CA TRP A 158 0.20 15.54 -6.99
C TRP A 158 -0.11 14.67 -8.19
N SER A 159 0.15 15.17 -9.40
CA SER A 159 -0.08 14.39 -10.61
C SER A 159 1.12 13.49 -10.92
N VAL A 160 0.85 12.23 -11.20
CA VAL A 160 1.86 11.25 -11.64
C VAL A 160 1.58 10.92 -13.10
N ASP A 161 2.41 11.47 -14.00
CA ASP A 161 2.30 11.21 -15.43
C ASP A 161 3.05 9.94 -15.80
N LEU A 162 2.30 8.88 -16.11
CA LEU A 162 2.87 7.58 -16.45
C LEU A 162 3.21 7.48 -17.94
N SER A 163 4.35 6.87 -18.22
CA SER A 163 4.74 6.51 -19.59
C SER A 163 3.84 5.41 -20.18
N PRO A 164 3.67 5.31 -21.52
CA PRO A 164 2.84 4.28 -22.15
C PRO A 164 3.25 2.83 -21.85
N ALA A 165 4.51 2.63 -21.43
CA ALA A 165 5.06 1.33 -21.06
C ALA A 165 4.66 0.89 -19.64
N ALA A 166 4.15 1.79 -18.80
CA ALA A 166 3.82 1.51 -17.41
C ALA A 166 2.73 0.42 -17.30
N ARG A 167 2.99 -0.59 -16.46
CA ARG A 167 2.07 -1.69 -16.16
C ARG A 167 1.84 -1.83 -14.66
N TYR A 168 2.82 -1.44 -13.84
CA TYR A 168 2.74 -1.46 -12.39
C TYR A 168 3.11 -0.08 -11.83
N LEU A 169 2.28 0.43 -10.92
CA LEU A 169 2.54 1.62 -10.14
C LEU A 169 2.34 1.32 -8.66
N GLU A 170 3.33 1.70 -7.86
CA GLU A 170 3.27 1.70 -6.40
C GLU A 170 3.55 3.11 -5.90
N VAL A 171 2.68 3.63 -5.05
CA VAL A 171 2.84 4.92 -4.37
C VAL A 171 2.66 4.69 -2.88
N ALA A 172 3.70 4.96 -2.10
CA ALA A 172 3.67 4.83 -0.65
C ALA A 172 4.15 6.13 0.02
N ALA A 173 3.41 6.60 1.02
CA ALA A 173 3.81 7.73 1.85
C ALA A 173 4.03 7.30 3.31
N GLU A 174 5.11 7.77 3.95
CA GLU A 174 5.46 7.29 5.30
C GLU A 174 4.63 7.94 6.41
N CYS A 175 4.38 9.24 6.34
CA CYS A 175 3.86 9.96 7.51
C CYS A 175 2.48 10.59 7.31
N HIS A 176 2.14 10.99 6.08
CA HIS A 176 0.93 11.75 5.80
C HIS A 176 0.28 11.29 4.51
N PRO A 177 -1.05 11.23 4.48
CA PRO A 177 -1.74 10.74 3.31
C PRO A 177 -1.63 11.74 2.17
N VAL A 178 -1.25 11.24 0.99
CA VAL A 178 -1.06 12.03 -0.24
C VAL A 178 -2.24 11.77 -1.17
N ALA A 179 -2.68 12.76 -1.95
CA ALA A 179 -3.69 12.57 -3.00
C ALA A 179 -3.02 12.54 -4.38
N PRO A 180 -2.54 11.36 -4.86
CA PRO A 180 -1.96 11.24 -6.19
C PRO A 180 -3.07 11.21 -7.26
N THR A 181 -2.95 12.07 -8.26
CA THR A 181 -3.75 11.98 -9.49
C THR A 181 -2.94 11.21 -10.52
N VAL A 182 -3.32 9.95 -10.79
CA VAL A 182 -2.68 9.14 -11.84
C VAL A 182 -3.13 9.63 -13.20
N ALA A 183 -2.19 10.15 -13.99
CA ALA A 183 -2.43 10.79 -15.28
C ALA A 183 -1.43 10.31 -16.35
N GLY A 184 -1.52 10.88 -17.54
CA GLY A 184 -0.62 10.58 -18.65
C GLY A 184 -1.06 9.40 -19.53
N PRO A 185 -0.34 9.18 -20.65
CA PRO A 185 -0.72 8.19 -21.67
C PRO A 185 -0.62 6.75 -21.18
N GLY A 186 0.18 6.49 -20.13
CA GLY A 186 0.31 5.19 -19.48
C GLY A 186 -0.84 4.80 -18.56
N ALA A 187 -1.63 5.75 -18.07
CA ALA A 187 -2.69 5.47 -17.09
C ALA A 187 -3.71 4.45 -17.61
N ALA A 188 -4.05 4.53 -18.91
CA ALA A 188 -4.99 3.59 -19.52
C ALA A 188 -4.45 2.16 -19.67
N ALA A 189 -3.13 1.98 -19.66
CA ALA A 189 -2.46 0.69 -19.84
C ALA A 189 -1.99 0.05 -18.52
N LEU A 190 -2.20 0.73 -17.39
CA LEU A 190 -1.85 0.25 -16.06
C LEU A 190 -2.64 -1.01 -15.70
N GLN A 191 -1.96 -2.02 -15.18
CA GLN A 191 -2.54 -3.32 -14.83
C GLN A 191 -2.58 -3.53 -13.31
N THR A 192 -1.57 -3.05 -12.60
CA THR A 192 -1.46 -3.17 -11.14
C THR A 192 -1.23 -1.79 -10.53
N LEU A 193 -2.00 -1.48 -9.50
CA LEU A 193 -1.90 -0.24 -8.74
C LEU A 193 -1.85 -0.56 -7.24
N TYR A 194 -0.79 -0.11 -6.58
CA TYR A 194 -0.64 -0.19 -5.14
C TYR A 194 -0.55 1.22 -4.57
N LEU A 195 -1.44 1.56 -3.65
CA LEU A 195 -1.47 2.86 -2.99
C LEU A 195 -1.43 2.65 -1.49
N HIS A 196 -0.43 3.21 -0.81
CA HIS A 196 -0.26 3.13 0.63
C HIS A 196 -0.17 4.51 1.26
N ASN A 197 -0.99 4.74 2.30
CA ASN A 197 -1.12 6.02 2.99
C ASN A 197 -1.48 7.16 2.01
N VAL A 198 -2.66 7.06 1.40
CA VAL A 198 -3.15 8.01 0.40
C VAL A 198 -4.56 8.50 0.70
N VAL A 199 -4.93 9.69 0.21
CA VAL A 199 -6.32 10.18 0.21
C VAL A 199 -6.89 10.05 -1.20
N LEU A 200 -7.94 9.25 -1.36
CA LEU A 200 -8.66 9.07 -2.62
C LEU A 200 -9.88 10.00 -2.67
N ARG A 201 -9.68 11.18 -3.25
CA ARG A 201 -10.73 12.20 -3.47
C ARG A 201 -11.56 11.96 -4.71
N GLU A 202 -10.95 11.41 -5.74
CA GLU A 202 -11.57 11.10 -7.02
C GLU A 202 -10.95 9.82 -7.57
N TRP A 203 -11.76 9.00 -8.23
CA TRP A 203 -11.31 7.75 -8.82
C TRP A 203 -10.78 7.99 -10.25
N PRO A 204 -9.51 7.66 -10.54
CA PRO A 204 -8.98 7.78 -11.89
C PRO A 204 -9.61 6.74 -12.82
N ARG A 205 -9.75 7.07 -14.11
CA ARG A 205 -10.22 6.11 -15.12
C ARG A 205 -9.06 5.22 -15.57
N LEU A 206 -9.05 3.98 -15.08
CA LEU A 206 -8.01 2.98 -15.31
C LEU A 206 -8.62 1.72 -15.98
N PRO A 207 -8.92 1.79 -17.30
CA PRO A 207 -9.67 0.76 -18.01
C PRO A 207 -9.01 -0.62 -18.08
N SER A 208 -7.67 -0.69 -17.97
CA SER A 208 -6.90 -1.93 -18.05
C SER A 208 -6.50 -2.51 -16.69
N LEU A 209 -6.91 -1.86 -15.60
CA LEU A 209 -6.52 -2.27 -14.25
C LEU A 209 -7.11 -3.64 -13.91
N ARG A 210 -6.25 -4.54 -13.43
CA ARG A 210 -6.59 -5.91 -13.02
C ARG A 210 -6.43 -6.13 -11.53
N SER A 211 -5.46 -5.45 -10.90
CA SER A 211 -5.18 -5.59 -9.48
C SER A 211 -5.04 -4.22 -8.83
N LEU A 212 -5.78 -4.00 -7.75
CA LEU A 212 -5.73 -2.80 -6.93
C LEU A 212 -5.51 -3.18 -5.46
N THR A 213 -4.55 -2.51 -4.84
CA THR A 213 -4.22 -2.68 -3.43
C THR A 213 -4.19 -1.31 -2.75
N LEU A 214 -5.08 -1.12 -1.77
CA LEU A 214 -5.24 0.10 -0.99
C LEU A 214 -4.85 -0.15 0.45
N GLY A 215 -3.79 0.52 0.91
CA GLY A 215 -3.23 0.37 2.24
C GLY A 215 -3.27 1.64 3.03
N ALA A 216 -3.75 1.63 4.27
CA ALA A 216 -3.79 2.85 5.08
C ALA A 216 -4.44 4.04 4.33
N ALA A 217 -5.40 3.76 3.43
CA ALA A 217 -5.95 4.75 2.53
C ALA A 217 -7.19 5.41 3.14
N THR A 218 -7.35 6.72 2.96
CA THR A 218 -8.56 7.47 3.31
C THR A 218 -9.42 7.63 2.06
N ILE A 219 -10.56 6.94 2.01
CA ILE A 219 -11.47 6.94 0.85
C ILE A 219 -12.57 7.95 1.09
N GLU A 220 -12.41 9.16 0.54
CA GLU A 220 -13.37 10.26 0.65
C GLU A 220 -14.50 10.13 -0.39
N SER A 221 -14.21 9.59 -1.57
CA SER A 221 -15.18 9.46 -2.68
C SER A 221 -15.85 8.09 -2.74
N PRO A 222 -17.16 8.02 -3.04
CA PRO A 222 -17.86 6.75 -3.17
C PRO A 222 -17.33 5.93 -4.33
N PHE A 223 -17.30 4.60 -4.15
CA PHE A 223 -16.89 3.67 -5.19
C PHE A 223 -17.79 3.87 -6.43
N PRO A 224 -17.24 4.24 -7.60
CA PRO A 224 -18.03 4.39 -8.80
C PRO A 224 -18.45 3.00 -9.30
N ALA A 225 -19.69 2.89 -9.76
CA ALA A 225 -20.23 1.64 -10.29
C ALA A 225 -19.52 1.21 -11.59
N GLY A 226 -18.42 0.46 -11.48
CA GLY A 226 -17.74 -0.27 -12.55
C GLY A 226 -17.09 0.53 -13.68
N ALA A 227 -17.43 1.82 -13.86
CA ALA A 227 -17.01 2.61 -15.02
C ALA A 227 -15.52 2.99 -15.03
N TRP A 228 -14.85 2.92 -13.87
CA TRP A 228 -13.47 3.38 -13.72
C TRP A 228 -12.43 2.26 -13.88
N CYS A 229 -12.78 1.01 -13.57
CA CYS A 229 -11.91 -0.17 -13.72
C CYS A 229 -12.73 -1.44 -14.12
N PRO A 230 -13.22 -1.54 -15.35
CA PRO A 230 -14.12 -2.62 -15.77
C PRO A 230 -13.48 -4.01 -15.81
N ARG A 231 -12.15 -4.12 -15.68
CA ARG A 231 -11.37 -5.36 -15.77
C ARG A 231 -10.73 -5.78 -14.44
N LEU A 232 -11.14 -5.16 -13.33
CA LEU A 232 -10.56 -5.44 -12.02
C LEU A 232 -10.90 -6.86 -11.58
N GLU A 233 -9.87 -7.66 -11.31
CA GLU A 233 -9.94 -9.06 -10.88
C GLU A 233 -9.58 -9.20 -9.39
N ASP A 234 -8.64 -8.39 -8.90
CA ASP A 234 -8.17 -8.43 -7.51
C ASP A 234 -8.31 -7.06 -6.84
N LEU A 235 -8.99 -7.02 -5.68
CA LEU A 235 -9.12 -5.85 -4.84
C LEU A 235 -8.71 -6.19 -3.40
N CYS A 236 -7.67 -5.52 -2.91
CA CYS A 236 -7.21 -5.63 -1.53
C CYS A 236 -7.34 -4.27 -0.84
N ILE A 237 -8.01 -4.22 0.30
CA ILE A 237 -8.19 -3.04 1.13
C ILE A 237 -7.68 -3.39 2.53
N PHE A 238 -6.56 -2.81 2.93
CA PHE A 238 -5.95 -3.05 4.23
C PHE A 238 -5.78 -1.75 5.01
N ARG A 239 -6.10 -1.76 6.31
CA ARG A 239 -5.92 -0.61 7.23
C ARG A 239 -6.55 0.70 6.77
N SER A 240 -7.55 0.63 5.91
CA SER A 240 -8.10 1.80 5.22
C SER A 240 -9.33 2.34 5.95
N MET A 241 -9.60 3.64 5.81
CA MET A 241 -10.69 4.32 6.48
C MET A 241 -11.64 4.95 5.47
N THR A 242 -12.94 4.86 5.74
CA THR A 242 -13.96 5.63 5.02
C THR A 242 -15.08 6.08 5.94
N GLU A 243 -15.49 7.35 5.81
CA GLU A 243 -16.58 7.93 6.59
C GLU A 243 -17.95 7.74 5.94
N GLN A 244 -18.00 7.04 4.80
CA GLN A 244 -19.22 6.84 4.04
C GLN A 244 -20.21 5.96 4.79
N ALA A 245 -21.46 6.41 4.87
CA ALA A 245 -22.56 5.64 5.45
C ALA A 245 -23.02 4.47 4.56
N ARG A 246 -22.58 4.44 3.29
CA ARG A 246 -22.93 3.37 2.35
C ARG A 246 -21.78 3.10 1.39
N VAL A 247 -21.38 1.84 1.28
CA VAL A 247 -20.27 1.40 0.42
C VAL A 247 -20.79 0.33 -0.53
N ASP A 248 -21.05 0.73 -1.78
CA ASP A 248 -21.51 -0.16 -2.85
C ASP A 248 -20.33 -0.58 -3.75
N ILE A 249 -19.85 -1.83 -3.62
CA ILE A 249 -18.80 -2.39 -4.47
C ILE A 249 -19.47 -3.25 -5.56
N ARG A 250 -19.55 -2.71 -6.78
CA ARG A 250 -20.13 -3.42 -7.94
C ARG A 250 -19.07 -3.67 -9.00
N LEU A 251 -18.45 -4.84 -8.94
CA LEU A 251 -17.31 -5.21 -9.78
C LEU A 251 -17.56 -6.59 -10.40
N PRO A 252 -18.05 -6.64 -11.67
CA PRO A 252 -18.57 -7.86 -12.25
C PRO A 252 -17.52 -8.94 -12.54
N LEU A 253 -16.25 -8.55 -12.71
CA LEU A 253 -15.15 -9.45 -13.03
C LEU A 253 -14.22 -9.70 -11.83
N LEU A 254 -14.60 -9.24 -10.64
CA LEU A 254 -13.79 -9.40 -9.43
C LEU A 254 -13.76 -10.86 -9.01
N LYS A 255 -12.56 -11.43 -8.89
CA LYS A 255 -12.31 -12.81 -8.47
C LYS A 255 -11.88 -12.88 -7.00
N ARG A 256 -11.11 -11.90 -6.53
CA ARG A 256 -10.63 -11.83 -5.16
C ARG A 256 -10.94 -10.49 -4.51
N LEU A 257 -11.53 -10.53 -3.33
CA LEU A 257 -11.76 -9.39 -2.46
C LEU A 257 -11.14 -9.68 -1.08
N GLU A 258 -10.22 -8.82 -0.67
CA GLU A 258 -9.61 -8.86 0.66
C GLU A 258 -9.86 -7.52 1.36
N MET A 259 -10.38 -7.60 2.58
CA MET A 259 -10.72 -6.46 3.43
C MET A 259 -10.18 -6.74 4.83
N ASP A 260 -9.02 -6.19 5.16
CA ASP A 260 -8.33 -6.42 6.44
C ASP A 260 -8.15 -5.11 7.22
N GLU A 261 -8.57 -5.07 8.48
CA GLU A 261 -8.54 -3.85 9.31
C GLU A 261 -9.18 -2.64 8.59
N ALA A 262 -10.28 -2.87 7.87
CA ALA A 262 -10.97 -1.83 7.12
C ALA A 262 -11.95 -1.08 8.05
N TYR A 263 -11.55 0.12 8.47
CA TYR A 263 -12.30 0.98 9.39
C TYR A 263 -13.37 1.77 8.63
N PHE A 264 -14.51 1.13 8.37
CA PHE A 264 -15.70 1.84 7.91
C PHE A 264 -16.37 2.59 9.07
N ASN A 265 -17.26 3.52 8.72
CA ASN A 265 -18.17 4.07 9.71
C ASN A 265 -18.96 2.92 10.35
N PRO A 266 -19.05 2.81 11.69
CA PRO A 266 -19.80 1.74 12.35
C PRO A 266 -21.28 1.69 11.95
N ASP A 267 -21.83 2.80 11.46
CA ASP A 267 -23.20 2.90 10.95
C ASP A 267 -23.30 2.60 9.43
N ALA A 268 -22.21 2.18 8.78
CA ALA A 268 -22.16 1.98 7.34
C ALA A 268 -22.83 0.68 6.89
N ASP A 269 -23.56 0.76 5.78
CA ASP A 269 -24.09 -0.39 5.05
C ASP A 269 -23.15 -0.73 3.88
N ILE A 270 -22.56 -1.93 3.90
CA ILE A 270 -21.67 -2.42 2.85
C ILE A 270 -22.45 -3.37 1.94
N ALA A 271 -22.47 -3.11 0.63
CA ALA A 271 -23.09 -3.96 -0.37
C ALA A 271 -22.07 -4.34 -1.45
N VAL A 272 -21.78 -5.62 -1.58
CA VAL A 272 -20.86 -6.18 -2.59
C VAL A 272 -21.65 -7.01 -3.58
N ASP A 273 -21.65 -6.59 -4.85
CA ASP A 273 -22.21 -7.34 -5.98
C ASP A 273 -21.07 -7.71 -6.94
N ALA A 274 -20.61 -8.97 -6.83
CA ALA A 274 -19.45 -9.50 -7.53
C ALA A 274 -19.77 -10.94 -8.00
N PRO A 275 -20.44 -11.10 -9.16
CA PRO A 275 -20.91 -12.40 -9.66
C PRO A 275 -19.80 -13.45 -9.86
N GLU A 276 -18.60 -13.03 -10.25
CA GLU A 276 -17.44 -13.88 -10.54
C GLU A 276 -16.49 -14.06 -9.34
N LEU A 277 -16.89 -13.61 -8.14
CA LEU A 277 -16.04 -13.65 -6.96
C LEU A 277 -15.81 -15.09 -6.50
N GLU A 278 -14.54 -15.50 -6.45
CA GLU A 278 -14.09 -16.84 -6.03
C GLU A 278 -13.56 -16.83 -4.60
N GLU A 279 -12.86 -15.76 -4.20
CA GLU A 279 -12.21 -15.64 -2.89
C GLU A 279 -12.66 -14.35 -2.18
N LEU A 280 -13.17 -14.50 -0.96
CA LEU A 280 -13.48 -13.39 -0.06
C LEU A 280 -12.75 -13.59 1.26
N ASP A 281 -11.95 -12.61 1.67
CA ASP A 281 -11.35 -12.52 2.99
C ASP A 281 -11.74 -11.19 3.64
N VAL A 282 -12.44 -11.26 4.76
CA VAL A 282 -12.91 -10.09 5.52
C VAL A 282 -12.46 -10.26 6.97
N CYS A 283 -11.54 -9.42 7.43
CA CYS A 283 -10.97 -9.46 8.77
C CYS A 283 -11.06 -8.10 9.46
N TYR A 284 -11.62 -8.07 10.67
CA TYR A 284 -11.74 -6.87 11.51
C TYR A 284 -12.43 -5.63 10.88
N PRO A 285 -13.51 -5.78 10.09
CA PRO A 285 -14.23 -4.62 9.61
C PRO A 285 -15.16 -4.06 10.71
N ALA A 286 -15.43 -2.75 10.70
CA ALA A 286 -16.44 -2.11 11.55
C ALA A 286 -17.58 -1.57 10.68
N TYR A 287 -18.76 -2.19 10.70
CA TYR A 287 -19.92 -1.76 9.92
C TYR A 287 -21.24 -2.13 10.59
N ARG A 288 -22.33 -1.55 10.11
CA ARG A 288 -23.68 -1.85 10.57
C ARG A 288 -24.23 -3.10 9.90
N SER A 289 -24.21 -3.12 8.57
CA SER A 289 -24.71 -4.25 7.79
C SER A 289 -23.81 -4.58 6.61
N PHE A 290 -23.79 -5.87 6.25
CA PHE A 290 -23.03 -6.36 5.10
C PHE A 290 -23.91 -7.26 4.22
N THR A 291 -23.99 -6.91 2.94
CA THR A 291 -24.70 -7.69 1.92
C THR A 291 -23.73 -8.14 0.84
N LEU A 292 -23.67 -9.44 0.58
CA LEU A 292 -22.83 -10.03 -0.47
C LEU A 292 -23.67 -10.80 -1.48
N ARG A 293 -23.39 -10.59 -2.76
CA ARG A 293 -23.84 -11.43 -3.86
C ARG A 293 -22.64 -11.95 -4.64
N ALA A 294 -22.31 -13.21 -4.41
CA ALA A 294 -21.14 -13.91 -4.96
C ALA A 294 -21.47 -15.38 -5.27
N PRO A 295 -22.23 -15.68 -6.34
CA PRO A 295 -22.70 -17.02 -6.68
C PRO A 295 -21.61 -18.04 -7.04
N GLN A 296 -20.40 -17.57 -7.36
CA GLN A 296 -19.23 -18.41 -7.68
C GLN A 296 -18.24 -18.55 -6.52
N LEU A 297 -18.61 -18.12 -5.30
CA LEU A 297 -17.69 -18.08 -4.17
C LEU A 297 -17.22 -19.48 -3.78
N ARG A 298 -15.91 -19.67 -3.69
CA ARG A 298 -15.24 -20.94 -3.36
C ARG A 298 -14.57 -20.90 -2.00
N CYS A 299 -13.97 -19.75 -1.66
CA CYS A 299 -13.23 -19.50 -0.44
C CYS A 299 -13.85 -18.34 0.33
N LEU A 300 -14.27 -18.58 1.58
CA LEU A 300 -14.81 -17.56 2.47
C LEU A 300 -14.00 -17.53 3.78
N ALA A 301 -13.16 -16.52 3.96
CA ALA A 301 -12.56 -16.18 5.24
C ALA A 301 -13.28 -14.97 5.83
N TRP A 302 -13.74 -15.10 7.06
CA TRP A 302 -14.51 -14.06 7.74
C TRP A 302 -14.14 -14.03 9.21
N SER A 303 -13.53 -12.95 9.67
CA SER A 303 -13.17 -12.71 11.06
C SER A 303 -13.82 -11.41 11.53
N GLU A 304 -14.92 -11.51 12.28
CA GLU A 304 -15.76 -10.33 12.57
C GLU A 304 -15.65 -9.82 14.00
N LEU A 305 -15.85 -8.50 14.12
CA LEU A 305 -16.05 -7.69 15.31
C LEU A 305 -17.41 -6.98 15.19
N PHE A 306 -18.51 -7.68 15.43
CA PHE A 306 -19.87 -7.13 15.61
C PHE A 306 -20.50 -6.45 14.37
N ALA A 307 -21.44 -7.12 13.72
CA ALA A 307 -22.37 -6.55 12.74
C ALA A 307 -23.84 -6.68 13.21
N GLU A 308 -24.70 -5.71 12.89
CA GLU A 308 -26.14 -5.80 13.19
C GLU A 308 -26.89 -6.71 12.21
N GLY A 309 -26.38 -6.89 10.99
CA GLY A 309 -27.00 -7.76 9.99
C GLY A 309 -26.06 -8.14 8.85
N VAL A 310 -25.95 -9.45 8.60
CA VAL A 310 -25.16 -10.01 7.50
C VAL A 310 -26.05 -10.84 6.58
N SER A 311 -26.07 -10.49 5.30
CA SER A 311 -26.85 -11.18 4.25
C SER A 311 -25.91 -11.63 3.14
N VAL A 312 -25.68 -12.92 3.03
CA VAL A 312 -24.74 -13.50 2.05
C VAL A 312 -25.49 -14.44 1.10
N ASP A 313 -25.48 -14.09 -0.18
CA ASP A 313 -25.95 -14.90 -1.31
C ASP A 313 -24.73 -15.47 -2.07
N VAL A 314 -24.44 -16.75 -1.82
CA VAL A 314 -23.39 -17.52 -2.49
C VAL A 314 -23.93 -18.41 -3.61
N GLY A 315 -25.13 -18.12 -4.10
CA GLY A 315 -25.77 -18.87 -5.17
C GLY A 315 -26.26 -20.25 -4.71
N ARG A 316 -25.66 -21.32 -5.21
CA ARG A 316 -26.14 -22.68 -4.92
C ARG A 316 -25.57 -23.20 -3.59
N PRO A 317 -26.37 -23.91 -2.77
CA PRO A 317 -25.86 -24.62 -1.60
C PRO A 317 -24.71 -25.56 -2.01
N GLY A 318 -23.58 -25.49 -1.32
CA GLY A 318 -22.38 -26.29 -1.60
C GLY A 318 -21.36 -25.70 -2.59
N SER A 319 -21.58 -24.49 -3.13
CA SER A 319 -20.58 -23.80 -3.97
C SER A 319 -19.29 -23.44 -3.23
N VAL A 320 -19.39 -23.12 -1.93
CA VAL A 320 -18.24 -22.80 -1.08
C VAL A 320 -17.53 -24.09 -0.68
N VAL A 321 -16.32 -24.30 -1.21
CA VAL A 321 -15.53 -25.53 -1.05
C VAL A 321 -14.64 -25.47 0.18
N SER A 322 -14.21 -24.27 0.57
CA SER A 322 -13.35 -24.04 1.72
C SER A 322 -13.68 -22.70 2.37
N GLY A 323 -13.46 -22.58 3.67
CA GLY A 323 -13.72 -21.34 4.37
C GLY A 323 -13.49 -21.44 5.86
N ARG A 324 -13.46 -20.29 6.51
CA ARG A 324 -13.32 -20.14 7.94
C ARG A 324 -14.10 -18.91 8.35
N ILE A 325 -15.12 -19.12 9.18
CA ILE A 325 -15.82 -18.03 9.87
C ILE A 325 -15.37 -18.06 11.32
N ARG A 326 -14.78 -16.97 11.78
CA ARG A 326 -14.40 -16.70 13.16
C ARG A 326 -15.16 -15.48 13.64
N LEU A 327 -16.11 -15.70 14.54
CA LEU A 327 -16.76 -14.60 15.24
C LEU A 327 -15.96 -14.38 16.53
N THR A 328 -15.07 -13.39 16.52
CA THR A 328 -14.24 -13.06 17.68
C THR A 328 -14.84 -11.83 18.34
N ARG A 329 -15.41 -11.96 19.54
CA ARG A 329 -15.78 -10.80 20.36
C ARG A 329 -14.48 -10.18 20.89
N SER A 330 -14.01 -9.07 20.32
CA SER A 330 -12.87 -8.35 20.94
C SER A 330 -13.36 -7.64 22.20
N PRO A 331 -12.66 -7.81 23.34
CA PRO A 331 -12.92 -7.03 24.55
C PRO A 331 -12.62 -5.53 24.37
N GLU A 332 -11.95 -5.10 23.30
CA GLU A 332 -11.61 -3.69 23.05
C GLU A 332 -12.80 -2.87 22.51
N VAL A 333 -13.86 -3.53 22.01
CA VAL A 333 -15.06 -2.83 21.49
C VAL A 333 -16.06 -2.51 22.62
N ASP A 334 -15.91 -3.09 23.82
CA ASP A 334 -16.68 -2.68 25.00
C ASP A 334 -16.39 -1.20 25.35
N GLU A 335 -15.21 -0.67 25.03
CA GLU A 335 -14.89 0.75 25.24
C GLU A 335 -15.57 1.70 24.23
N CYS A 336 -15.97 1.23 23.04
CA CYS A 336 -16.54 2.12 22.01
C CYS A 336 -18.05 2.34 22.14
N ARG A 337 -18.80 1.39 22.70
CA ARG A 337 -20.24 1.57 23.00
C ARG A 337 -20.46 2.24 24.35
N GLU A 338 -19.72 1.83 25.38
CA GLU A 338 -19.89 2.43 26.71
C GLU A 338 -19.39 3.88 26.77
N MET A 339 -18.40 4.30 25.97
CA MET A 339 -17.88 5.66 26.04
C MET A 339 -18.78 6.72 25.36
N LYS A 340 -19.71 6.31 24.48
CA LYS A 340 -20.76 7.22 23.97
C LYS A 340 -21.91 7.37 24.96
N ASP A 341 -22.29 6.29 25.66
CA ASP A 341 -23.34 6.34 26.67
C ASP A 341 -22.88 6.99 27.98
N ILE A 342 -21.61 6.85 28.37
CA ILE A 342 -21.04 7.55 29.52
C ILE A 342 -20.90 9.05 29.23
N ARG A 343 -20.58 9.48 28.00
CA ARG A 343 -20.57 10.92 27.63
C ARG A 343 -21.96 11.54 27.59
N ALA A 344 -22.97 10.76 27.18
CA ALA A 344 -24.37 11.20 27.18
C ALA A 344 -24.95 11.24 28.61
N GLN A 345 -24.53 10.31 29.48
CA GLN A 345 -24.93 10.28 30.89
C GLN A 345 -24.16 11.30 31.76
N MET A 346 -22.94 11.70 31.38
CA MET A 346 -22.18 12.76 32.07
C MET A 346 -22.65 14.20 31.76
N LEU A 347 -23.56 14.39 30.79
CA LEU A 347 -24.11 15.70 30.41
C LEU A 347 -25.56 15.93 30.87
N LEU A 348 -26.12 15.03 31.67
CA LEU A 348 -27.45 15.16 32.29
C LEU A 348 -27.35 14.88 33.80
N LEU A 349 -26.82 15.83 34.56
CA LEU A 349 -27.17 16.00 35.97
C LEU A 349 -28.24 17.09 36.05
N PRO A 350 -29.31 16.86 36.84
CA PRO A 350 -29.24 17.41 38.19
C PRO A 350 -29.66 16.42 39.29
N ASP A 351 -28.89 16.47 40.39
CA ASP A 351 -29.30 16.34 41.79
C ASP A 351 -30.45 15.38 42.17
N THR A 352 -30.11 14.26 42.81
CA THR A 352 -30.35 13.96 44.24
C THR A 352 -30.58 12.46 44.53
N ARG A 353 -29.86 11.97 45.57
CA ARG A 353 -30.19 10.87 46.51
C ARG A 353 -30.17 9.40 46.03
N SER A 354 -29.20 8.66 46.60
CA SER A 354 -29.17 7.21 46.95
C SER A 354 -30.43 6.77 47.76
N PRO A 355 -30.75 5.47 48.03
CA PRO A 355 -29.86 4.29 48.00
C PRO A 355 -30.46 2.89 47.62
N GLU A 356 -29.57 1.88 47.63
CA GLU A 356 -29.75 0.43 47.96
C GLU A 356 -30.48 -0.54 46.99
N GLY A 357 -29.83 -1.69 46.70
CA GLY A 357 -30.44 -2.88 46.11
C GLY A 357 -29.47 -3.93 45.53
N THR A 358 -29.37 -5.08 46.18
CA THR A 358 -28.58 -6.30 45.86
C THR A 358 -29.18 -7.18 44.75
N VAL A 359 -28.29 -7.81 43.97
CA VAL A 359 -28.31 -9.15 43.29
C VAL A 359 -29.63 -9.69 42.74
N GLU A 360 -29.68 -10.00 41.43
CA GLU A 360 -30.05 -11.33 40.88
C GLU A 360 -29.91 -11.37 39.34
N ASP A 361 -29.28 -12.43 38.84
CA ASP A 361 -29.26 -12.85 37.43
C ASP A 361 -30.68 -13.33 37.04
N PRO A 362 -31.18 -13.06 35.83
CA PRO A 362 -31.28 -14.19 34.90
C PRO A 362 -31.12 -13.82 33.42
N ASP A 363 -30.48 -14.73 32.68
CA ASP A 363 -31.07 -15.37 31.50
C ASP A 363 -31.93 -14.43 30.62
N THR A 364 -31.27 -13.63 29.79
CA THR A 364 -31.91 -12.98 28.63
C THR A 364 -31.16 -13.36 27.37
N SER A 365 -31.30 -14.64 27.01
CA SER A 365 -31.27 -15.09 25.63
C SER A 365 -32.38 -14.37 24.83
N ASN A 366 -32.12 -13.14 24.40
CA ASN A 366 -32.85 -12.56 23.28
C ASN A 366 -32.13 -13.00 22.00
N PRO A 367 -32.74 -13.83 21.14
CA PRO A 367 -32.18 -14.07 19.83
C PRO A 367 -32.17 -12.75 19.07
N ILE A 368 -30.97 -12.29 18.71
CA ILE A 368 -30.78 -11.13 17.82
C ILE A 368 -31.55 -11.45 16.52
N PRO A 369 -32.43 -10.56 16.05
CA PRO A 369 -33.23 -10.82 14.87
C PRO A 369 -32.35 -10.70 13.61
N GLY A 370 -32.17 -11.84 12.92
CA GLY A 370 -32.05 -11.82 11.46
C GLY A 370 -30.67 -12.01 10.82
N GLU A 371 -29.81 -12.88 11.34
CA GLU A 371 -28.73 -13.46 10.52
C GLU A 371 -29.34 -14.47 9.54
N LYS A 372 -29.67 -14.03 8.32
CA LYS A 372 -30.22 -14.91 7.28
C LYS A 372 -29.11 -15.27 6.29
N LEU A 373 -28.29 -16.24 6.68
CA LEU A 373 -27.41 -16.92 5.74
C LEU A 373 -28.26 -17.77 4.80
N THR A 374 -28.21 -17.49 3.50
CA THR A 374 -29.01 -18.23 2.49
C THR A 374 -28.41 -19.60 2.17
N CYS A 375 -27.28 -19.96 2.77
CA CYS A 375 -26.58 -21.21 2.58
C CYS A 375 -26.50 -22.02 3.88
N ASP A 376 -26.60 -23.35 3.73
CA ASP A 376 -26.37 -24.32 4.80
C ASP A 376 -24.86 -24.39 5.09
N LEU A 377 -24.40 -23.68 6.13
CA LEU A 377 -23.01 -23.66 6.58
C LEU A 377 -22.67 -24.81 7.55
N SER A 378 -23.55 -25.81 7.72
CA SER A 378 -23.33 -26.93 8.63
C SER A 378 -21.99 -27.65 8.38
N GLY A 379 -21.52 -27.71 7.13
CA GLY A 379 -20.20 -28.25 6.77
C GLY A 379 -19.00 -27.42 7.25
N LEU A 380 -19.14 -26.09 7.35
CA LEU A 380 -18.08 -25.19 7.82
C LEU A 380 -18.03 -25.13 9.35
N ILE A 381 -19.21 -25.11 9.99
CA ILE A 381 -19.36 -25.11 11.46
C ILE A 381 -18.88 -26.44 12.06
N SER A 382 -18.91 -27.53 11.31
CA SER A 382 -18.43 -28.84 11.76
C SER A 382 -16.91 -28.89 12.03
N SER A 383 -16.13 -27.94 11.49
CA SER A 383 -14.68 -27.82 11.75
C SER A 383 -14.33 -27.02 13.00
N LEU A 384 -15.31 -26.40 13.68
CA LEU A 384 -15.15 -25.68 14.95
C LEU A 384 -15.21 -26.60 16.18
N LYS A 385 -15.41 -27.90 16.00
CA LYS A 385 -15.30 -28.93 17.04
C LYS A 385 -14.07 -29.81 16.77
N ALA A 386 -12.88 -29.25 16.84
CA ALA A 386 -11.63 -29.98 17.01
C ALA A 386 -10.60 -29.13 17.75
#